data_AF-A0A6J4S3G7-F1
#
_entry.id   AF-A0A6J4S3G7-F1
#
_cell.length_a   1.000
_cell.length_b   1.000
_cell.length_c   1.000
_cell.angle_alpha   90.00
_cell.angle_beta   90.00
_cell.angle_gamma   90.00
#
_symmetry.space_group_name_H-M   'P 1'
#
loop_
_entity.id
_entity.type
_entity.pdbx_description
1 polymer ?
#
loop_
_entity_poly.entity_id
_entity_poly.type
_entity_poly.pdbx_seq_one_letter_code
_entity_poly.pdbx_strand_id
1 'polypeptide(L)' 'RLVAAHAWDVIGAMRAGCAAAFVARPGMVIDPLAGPPDVVGADLSAVAASIIAAEA' A
#
# COMPACT_ATOMS: atom_id res chain seq x y z
N ARG A 1 -6.64 5.87 4.53
CA ARG A 1 -5.55 4.91 4.23
C ARG A 1 -4.22 5.63 4.04
N LEU A 2 -3.07 5.01 4.31
CA LEU A 2 -1.73 5.52 3.95
C LEU A 2 -1.28 4.93 2.61
N VAL A 3 -0.65 5.72 1.73
CA VAL A 3 -0.04 5.23 0.48
C VAL A 3 1.47 5.39 0.58
N ALA A 4 2.24 4.32 0.41
CA ALA A 4 3.70 4.36 0.49
C ALA A 4 4.39 3.31 -0.39
N ALA A 5 5.65 3.56 -0.74
CA ALA A 5 6.51 2.57 -1.40
C ALA A 5 7.37 1.81 -0.40
N HIS A 6 7.65 2.39 0.77
CA HIS A 6 8.48 1.75 1.78
C HIS A 6 7.65 0.80 2.64
N ALA A 7 8.17 -0.41 2.85
CA ALA A 7 7.51 -1.41 3.69
C ALA A 7 7.25 -0.90 5.12
N TRP A 8 8.21 -0.18 5.72
CA TRP A 8 8.07 0.30 7.09
C TRP A 8 6.91 1.29 7.28
N ASP A 9 6.61 2.13 6.27
CA ASP A 9 5.44 3.00 6.26
C ASP A 9 4.13 2.19 6.19
N VAL A 10 4.06 1.25 5.23
CA VAL A 10 2.89 0.37 5.01
C VAL A 10 2.58 -0.43 6.29
N ILE A 11 3.61 -1.05 6.87
CA ILE A 11 3.51 -1.83 8.11
C ILE A 11 3.08 -0.92 9.27
N GLY A 12 3.65 0.28 9.36
CA GLY A 12 3.31 1.27 10.38
C GLY A 12 1.82 1.62 10.34
N ALA A 13 1.28 1.91 9.16
CA ALA A 13 -0.14 2.17 8.98
C ALA A 13 -1.02 0.98 9.36
N MET A 14 -0.68 -0.22 8.88
CA MET A 14 -1.43 -1.45 9.20
C MET A 14 -1.45 -1.72 10.72
N ARG A 15 -0.30 -1.57 11.40
CA ARG A 15 -0.20 -1.74 12.86
C ARG A 15 -0.95 -0.67 13.64
N ALA A 16 -1.10 0.52 13.08
CA ALA A 16 -1.91 1.59 13.64
C ALA A 16 -3.43 1.39 13.39
N GLY A 17 -3.84 0.27 12.77
CA GLY A 17 -5.25 0.00 12.44
C GLY A 17 -5.77 0.80 11.25
N CYS A 18 -4.88 1.40 10.46
CA CYS A 18 -5.23 2.12 9.25
C CYS A 18 -5.20 1.19 8.04
N ALA A 19 -6.09 1.40 7.07
CA ALA A 19 -5.95 0.84 5.73
C ALA A 19 -4.65 1.37 5.06
N ALA A 20 -4.06 0.60 4.14
CA ALA A 20 -2.78 0.92 3.54
C ALA A 20 -2.73 0.57 2.05
N ALA A 21 -1.84 1.22 1.32
CA ALA A 21 -1.60 0.92 -0.08
C ALA A 21 -0.10 0.93 -0.39
N PHE A 22 0.39 -0.10 -1.07
CA PHE A 22 1.75 -0.15 -1.60
C PHE A 22 1.78 0.33 -3.05
N VAL A 23 2.64 1.31 -3.34
CA VAL A 23 2.97 1.70 -4.72
C VAL A 23 4.35 1.18 -5.09
N ALA A 24 4.42 0.37 -6.14
CA ALA A 24 5.67 -0.22 -6.59
C ALA A 24 6.66 0.86 -7.06
N ARG A 25 7.90 0.74 -6.60
CA ARG A 25 9.05 1.55 -7.05
C ARG A 25 10.28 0.64 -7.17
N PRO A 26 11.23 0.93 -8.07
CA PRO A 26 12.44 0.11 -8.22
C PRO A 26 13.16 -0.08 -6.88
N GLY A 27 13.47 -1.33 -6.55
CA GLY A 27 14.15 -1.70 -5.30
C GLY A 27 13.25 -1.76 -4.05
N MET A 28 11.99 -1.34 -4.14
CA MET A 28 11.04 -1.44 -3.03
C MET A 28 10.25 -2.75 -3.08
N VAL A 29 10.07 -3.36 -1.92
CA VAL A 29 9.38 -4.64 -1.75
C VAL A 29 8.36 -4.54 -0.63
N ILE A 30 7.30 -5.35 -0.71
CA ILE A 30 6.42 -5.61 0.42
C ILE A 30 7.16 -6.54 1.37
N ASP A 31 7.05 -6.29 2.68
CA ASP A 31 7.62 -7.19 3.68
C ASP A 31 6.83 -8.51 3.72
N PRO A 32 7.45 -9.65 3.42
CA PRO A 32 6.76 -10.94 3.35
C PRO A 32 6.22 -11.41 4.71
N LEU A 33 6.71 -10.86 5.83
CA LEU A 33 6.27 -11.23 7.18
C LEU A 33 5.09 -10.39 7.67
N ALA A 34 4.81 -9.24 7.05
CA ALA A 34 3.77 -8.33 7.50
C ALA A 34 2.39 -8.54 6.82
N GLY A 35 2.33 -9.40 5.81
CA GLY A 35 1.17 -9.51 4.93
C GLY A 35 1.02 -8.30 3.99
N PRO A 36 0.32 -8.45 2.86
CA PRO A 36 0.14 -7.35 1.92
C PRO A 36 -0.89 -6.33 2.44
N PRO A 37 -0.74 -5.03 2.09
CA PRO A 37 -1.82 -4.05 2.28
C PRO A 37 -3.03 -4.37 1.39
N ASP A 38 -4.17 -3.73 1.68
CA ASP A 38 -5.42 -3.94 0.94
C ASP A 38 -5.36 -3.44 -0.51
N VAL A 39 -4.44 -2.52 -0.82
CA VAL A 39 -4.18 -2.06 -2.20
C VAL A 39 -2.69 -2.19 -2.55
N VAL A 40 -2.41 -2.75 -3.72
CA VAL A 40 -1.08 -2.85 -4.31
C VAL A 40 -1.17 -2.42 -5.77
N GLY A 41 -0.34 -1.46 -6.19
CA GLY A 41 -0.35 -0.96 -7.57
C GLY A 41 1.05 -0.73 -8.14
N ALA A 42 1.17 -0.87 -9.46
CA ALA A 42 2.44 -0.68 -10.19
C ALA A 42 2.92 0.77 -10.21
N ASP A 43 1.99 1.73 -10.07
CA ASP A 43 2.24 3.16 -10.01
C ASP A 43 1.11 3.86 -9.23
N LEU A 44 1.21 5.19 -9.11
CA LEU A 44 0.22 5.99 -8.39
C LEU A 44 -1.15 6.00 -9.06
N SER A 45 -1.23 5.91 -10.38
CA SER A 45 -2.51 5.91 -11.11
C SER A 45 -3.27 4.61 -10.85
N ALA A 46 -2.57 3.47 -10.87
CA ALA A 46 -3.14 2.17 -10.53
C ALA A 46 -3.63 2.14 -9.08
N VAL A 47 -2.82 2.64 -8.13
CA VAL A 47 -3.22 2.74 -6.72
C VAL A 47 -4.45 3.64 -6.55
N ALA A 48 -4.45 4.83 -7.16
CA ALA A 48 -5.58 5.75 -7.09
C ALA A 48 -6.88 5.13 -7.65
N ALA A 49 -6.80 4.47 -8.81
CA ALA A 49 -7.95 3.79 -9.40
C ALA A 49 -8.50 2.68 -8.48
N SER A 50 -7.64 1.86 -7.86
CA SER A 50 -8.06 0.84 -6.91
C SER A 50 -8.71 1.42 -5.66
N ILE A 51 -8.20 2.54 -5.14
CA ILE A 51 -8.78 3.22 -3.97
C ILE A 51 -10.18 3.74 -4.31
N ILE A 52 -10.34 4.44 -5.44
CA ILE A 52 -11.63 4.97 -5.88
C ILE A 52 -12.64 3.82 -6.04
N ALA A 53 -12.24 2.69 -6.63
CA ALA A 53 -13.14 1.56 -6.81
C ALA A 53 -13.53 0.86 -5.49
N ALA A 54 -12.65 0.87 -4.48
CA ALA A 54 -12.88 0.22 -3.19
C ALA A 54 -13.67 1.08 -2.20
N GLU A 55 -13.68 2.41 -2.38
CA GLU A 55 -14.28 3.38 -1.44
C GLU A 55 -15.48 4.14 -2.02
N ALA A 56 -15.87 3.88 -3.27
CA ALA A 56 -17.11 4.37 -3.87
C ALA A 56 -18.34 3.67 -3.27
#